data_AF-U2YJL7-F1
#
_entry.id   AF-U2YJL7-F1
#
_cell.length_a   1.000
_cell.length_b   1.000
_cell.length_c   1.000
_cell.angle_alpha   90.00
_cell.angle_beta   90.00
_cell.angle_gamma   90.00
#
_symmetry.space_group_name_H-M   'P 1'
#
loop_
_entity.id
_entity.type
_entity.pdbx_description
1 polymer ?
#
loop_
_entity_poly.entity_id
_entity_poly.type
_entity_poly.pdbx_seq_one_letter_code
_entity_poly.pdbx_strand_id
1 'polypeptide(L)'
;MEDAVATETITAEEALAVHGAEAAGPGMPQLDVSSFPNQIFWLLVTLGVIYFVLSRFALPRIGAVLAERAGTITNDIAAAEELRHRAREAEGAYDKALADARVEANRIVAETKAQIQADLDVEMEKADAQIAAKTAESQAAIDEIRESSARNVSEVARDVAREIVAAFGADADVTKVDAAVDAKLGERA
;
A
#
# COMPACT_ATOMS: atom_id res chain seq x y z
N MET A 1 63.42 30.08 62.26
CA MET A 1 63.50 30.98 63.42
C MET A 1 62.06 31.32 63.74
N GLU A 2 61.58 30.73 64.83
CA GLU A 2 60.38 31.02 65.64
C GLU A 2 59.12 31.65 65.02
N ASP A 3 58.00 30.98 65.32
CA ASP A 3 56.71 31.51 65.80
C ASP A 3 55.51 30.95 65.00
N ALA A 4 54.80 29.95 65.52
CA ALA A 4 53.76 30.00 66.56
C ALA A 4 52.33 30.03 65.95
N VAL A 5 51.67 28.87 66.05
CA VAL A 5 50.24 28.60 66.32
C VAL A 5 49.20 29.68 65.98
N ALA A 6 48.22 29.32 65.15
CA ALA A 6 46.78 29.55 65.41
C ALA A 6 45.90 28.75 64.43
N THR A 7 45.46 27.57 64.85
CA THR A 7 44.31 26.88 64.27
C THR A 7 43.09 27.32 65.08
N GLU A 8 42.26 28.23 64.54
CA GLU A 8 40.97 28.55 65.15
C GLU A 8 39.93 27.51 64.71
N THR A 9 39.68 26.58 65.64
CA THR A 9 38.47 25.76 65.71
C THR A 9 37.25 26.65 65.95
N ILE A 10 36.26 26.60 65.07
CA ILE A 10 34.92 27.17 65.34
C ILE A 10 34.24 26.26 66.35
N THR A 11 34.35 26.61 67.62
CA THR A 11 33.57 26.05 68.72
C THR A 11 32.14 26.56 68.62
N ALA A 12 31.20 25.64 68.44
CA ALA A 12 29.79 25.88 68.69
C ALA A 12 29.58 26.07 70.18
N GLU A 13 29.36 27.30 70.60
CA GLU A 13 28.86 27.63 71.92
C GLU A 13 27.67 28.59 71.80
N GLU A 14 26.79 28.53 72.78
CA GLU A 14 25.62 29.38 73.03
C GLU A 14 24.30 28.99 72.34
N ALA A 15 23.54 28.12 73.02
CA ALA A 15 22.39 28.59 73.80
C ALA A 15 21.81 27.45 74.65
N LEU A 16 22.51 27.06 75.72
CA LEU A 16 21.91 26.24 76.77
C LEU A 16 21.20 27.19 77.76
N ALA A 17 19.90 27.41 77.55
CA ALA A 17 19.09 28.18 78.49
C ALA A 17 18.93 27.39 79.80
N VAL A 18 19.82 27.66 80.74
CA VAL A 18 19.67 27.31 82.16
C VAL A 18 18.54 28.15 82.74
N HIS A 19 17.43 27.52 83.11
CA HIS A 19 16.45 28.10 84.03
C HIS A 19 16.00 27.03 85.03
N GLY A 20 16.27 27.30 86.31
CA GLY A 20 15.56 26.70 87.44
C GLY A 20 16.36 25.73 88.30
N ALA A 21 17.29 26.24 89.10
CA ALA A 21 17.76 25.55 90.31
C ALA A 21 16.99 26.11 91.51
N GLU A 22 15.94 25.40 91.97
CA GLU A 22 15.46 25.57 93.35
C GLU A 22 14.75 24.30 93.88
N ALA A 23 15.15 23.89 95.09
CA ALA A 23 14.61 22.82 95.95
C ALA A 23 14.75 21.35 95.48
N ALA A 24 15.90 20.74 95.80
CA ALA A 24 16.13 19.30 95.70
C ALA A 24 15.37 18.51 96.81
N GLY A 25 14.30 17.80 96.44
CA GLY A 25 13.73 16.68 97.19
C GLY A 25 14.33 15.33 96.73
N PRO A 26 14.28 14.25 97.54
CA PRO A 26 14.97 12.99 97.24
C PRO A 26 14.17 12.18 96.21
N GLY A 27 14.36 12.49 94.94
CA GLY A 27 13.88 11.73 93.80
C GLY A 27 14.83 12.00 92.65
N MET A 28 15.05 11.02 91.77
CA MET A 28 15.88 11.24 90.59
C MET A 28 15.40 12.53 89.88
N PRO A 29 16.27 13.53 89.65
CA PRO A 29 15.86 14.85 89.16
C PRO A 29 15.14 14.81 87.80
N GLN A 30 15.20 13.68 87.09
CA GLN A 30 14.48 13.41 85.86
C GLN A 30 12.97 13.12 86.03
N LEU A 31 12.50 12.80 87.24
CA LEU A 31 11.11 12.41 87.54
C LEU A 31 10.39 13.42 88.45
N ASP A 32 10.84 14.67 88.46
CA ASP A 32 10.14 15.74 89.18
C ASP A 32 8.88 16.19 88.41
N VAL A 33 7.73 15.67 88.87
CA VAL A 33 6.40 15.91 88.29
C VAL A 33 5.95 17.37 88.35
N SER A 34 6.64 18.25 89.10
CA SER A 34 6.33 19.68 89.14
C SER A 34 6.64 20.40 87.82
N SER A 35 7.58 19.88 87.02
CA SER A 35 7.97 20.44 85.72
C SER A 35 7.10 19.97 84.55
N PHE A 36 6.37 18.87 84.73
CA PHE A 36 5.60 18.20 83.67
C PHE A 36 4.50 19.08 83.06
N PRO A 37 3.71 19.88 83.82
CA PRO A 37 2.68 20.73 83.23
C PRO A 37 3.23 21.74 82.22
N ASN A 38 4.40 22.34 82.49
CA ASN A 38 5.03 23.29 81.59
C ASN A 38 5.58 22.60 80.32
N GLN A 39 6.22 21.43 80.47
CA GLN A 39 6.65 20.61 79.33
C GLN A 39 5.46 20.18 78.47
N ILE A 40 4.38 19.69 79.08
CA ILE A 40 3.17 19.26 78.37
C ILE A 40 2.52 20.45 77.65
N PHE A 41 2.46 21.62 78.27
CA PHE A 41 1.94 22.83 77.63
C PHE A 41 2.72 23.17 76.35
N TRP A 42 4.05 23.26 76.41
CA TRP A 42 4.87 23.54 75.23
C TRP A 42 4.86 22.41 74.20
N LEU A 43 4.74 21.15 74.64
CA LEU A 43 4.56 20.01 73.74
C LEU A 43 3.27 20.19 72.94
N LEU A 44 2.14 20.49 73.59
CA LEU A 44 0.86 20.73 72.91
C LEU A 44 0.91 21.95 71.99
N VAL A 45 1.55 23.03 72.42
CA VAL A 45 1.73 24.25 71.60
C VAL A 45 2.56 23.94 70.35
N THR A 46 3.72 23.31 70.50
CA THR A 46 4.61 22.97 69.38
C THR A 46 3.99 21.93 68.45
N LEU A 47 3.33 20.91 69.00
CA LEU A 47 2.57 19.92 68.23
C LEU A 47 1.45 20.60 67.43
N GLY A 48 0.71 21.53 68.04
CA GLY A 48 -0.33 22.31 67.37
C GLY A 48 0.21 23.17 66.23
N VAL A 49 1.35 23.84 66.44
CA VAL A 49 2.04 24.62 65.40
C VAL A 49 2.51 23.73 64.26
N ILE A 50 3.17 22.61 64.55
CA ILE A 50 3.62 21.65 63.52
C ILE A 50 2.42 21.09 62.76
N TYR A 51 1.36 20.68 63.46
CA TYR A 51 0.13 20.19 62.85
C TYR A 51 -0.49 21.23 61.91
N PHE A 52 -0.56 22.49 62.34
CA PHE A 52 -1.08 23.59 61.53
C PHE A 52 -0.23 23.80 60.27
N VAL A 53 1.10 23.81 60.40
CA VAL A 53 2.02 23.96 59.27
C VAL A 53 1.89 22.79 58.29
N LEU A 54 1.86 21.55 58.78
CA LEU A 54 1.71 20.37 57.94
C LEU A 54 0.36 20.34 57.23
N SER A 55 -0.72 20.62 57.96
CA SER A 55 -2.08 20.68 57.43
C SER A 55 -2.24 21.75 56.36
N ARG A 56 -1.68 22.94 56.60
CA ARG A 56 -1.93 24.10 55.72
C ARG A 56 -0.91 24.29 54.59
N PHE A 57 0.31 23.76 54.72
CA PHE A 57 1.38 23.97 53.74
C PHE A 57 1.95 22.68 53.16
N ALA A 58 2.28 21.68 53.98
CA ALA A 58 2.95 20.47 53.49
C ALA A 58 1.99 19.55 52.72
N LEU A 59 0.85 19.19 53.32
CA LEU A 59 -0.14 18.31 52.69
C LEU A 59 -0.72 18.90 51.39
N PRO A 60 -1.09 20.20 51.31
CA PRO A 60 -1.58 20.78 50.06
C PRO A 60 -0.55 20.75 48.93
N ARG A 61 0.75 20.93 49.23
CA ARG A 61 1.80 20.84 48.21
C ARG A 61 1.99 19.43 47.68
N ILE A 62 1.98 18.42 48.54
CA ILE A 62 2.08 17.02 48.11
C ILE A 62 0.84 16.63 47.30
N GLY A 63 -0.35 17.06 47.75
CA GLY A 63 -1.60 16.86 47.03
C GLY A 63 -1.60 17.48 45.63
N ALA A 64 -1.04 18.69 45.47
CA ALA A 64 -0.93 19.35 44.17
C ALA A 64 -0.06 18.55 43.18
N VAL A 65 1.11 18.05 43.60
CA VAL A 65 1.99 17.23 42.75
C VAL A 65 1.34 15.90 42.37
N LEU A 66 0.62 15.29 43.32
CA LEU A 66 -0.09 14.03 43.05
C LEU A 66 -1.25 14.24 42.07
N ALA A 67 -2.00 15.33 42.23
CA ALA A 67 -3.07 15.72 41.31
C ALA A 67 -2.54 16.04 39.91
N GLU A 68 -1.41 16.74 39.80
CA GLU A 68 -0.74 17.02 38.52
C GLU A 68 -0.36 15.71 37.82
N ARG A 69 0.30 14.78 38.52
CA ARG A 69 0.68 13.48 37.95
C ARG A 69 -0.54 12.65 37.53
N ALA A 70 -1.56 12.58 38.38
CA ALA A 70 -2.79 11.87 38.04
C ALA A 70 -3.50 12.48 36.82
N GLY A 71 -3.50 13.82 36.74
CA GLY A 71 -4.02 14.57 35.59
C GLY A 71 -3.26 14.26 34.30
N THR A 72 -1.93 14.31 34.32
CA THR A 72 -1.09 13.99 33.17
C THR A 72 -1.28 12.54 32.72
N ILE A 73 -1.27 11.57 33.65
CA ILE A 73 -1.50 10.17 33.32
C ILE A 73 -2.88 9.97 32.68
N THR A 74 -3.91 10.59 33.24
CA THR A 74 -5.27 10.47 32.70
C THR A 74 -5.37 11.08 31.30
N ASN A 75 -4.74 12.25 31.10
CA ASN A 75 -4.68 12.91 29.81
C ASN A 75 -3.91 12.08 28.77
N ASP A 76 -2.78 11.49 29.16
CA ASP A 76 -1.96 10.65 28.29
C ASP A 76 -2.69 9.36 27.91
N ILE A 77 -3.43 8.76 28.85
CA ILE A 77 -4.29 7.59 28.58
C ILE A 77 -5.40 7.98 27.59
N ALA A 78 -6.10 9.09 27.83
CA ALA A 78 -7.16 9.55 26.94
C ALA A 78 -6.63 9.85 25.53
N ALA A 79 -5.47 10.50 25.43
CA ALA A 79 -4.81 10.77 24.16
C ALA A 79 -4.39 9.47 23.44
N ALA A 80 -3.87 8.49 24.18
CA ALA A 80 -3.49 7.19 23.62
C ALA A 80 -4.71 6.38 23.12
N GLU A 81 -5.83 6.43 23.85
CA GLU A 81 -7.09 5.80 23.44
C GLU A 81 -7.67 6.46 22.19
N GLU A 82 -7.67 7.79 22.12
CA GLU A 82 -8.10 8.54 20.95
C GLU A 82 -7.23 8.21 19.73
N LEU A 83 -5.90 8.17 19.90
CA LEU A 83 -4.98 7.77 18.84
C LEU A 83 -5.22 6.33 18.38
N ARG A 84 -5.49 5.41 19.31
CA ARG A 84 -5.88 4.03 18.99
C ARG A 84 -7.20 3.96 18.23
N HIS A 85 -8.19 4.76 18.59
CA HIS A 85 -9.46 4.83 17.90
C HIS A 85 -9.27 5.30 16.46
N ARG A 86 -8.58 6.42 16.27
CA ARG A 86 -8.26 6.96 14.93
C ARG A 86 -7.45 5.98 14.09
N ALA A 87 -6.50 5.26 14.69
CA ALA A 87 -5.73 4.24 13.99
C ALA A 87 -6.63 3.10 13.47
N ARG A 88 -7.57 2.62 14.30
CA ARG A 88 -8.54 1.58 13.89
C ARG A 88 -9.52 2.07 12.83
N GLU A 89 -9.98 3.32 12.93
CA GLU A 89 -10.84 3.93 11.91
C GLU A 89 -10.09 4.07 10.58
N ALA A 90 -8.83 4.52 10.62
CA ALA A 90 -7.98 4.63 9.44
C ALA A 90 -7.68 3.26 8.82
N GLU A 91 -7.42 2.24 9.64
CA GLU A 91 -7.24 0.84 9.20
C GLU A 91 -8.51 0.34 8.50
N GLY A 92 -9.69 0.53 9.11
CA GLY A 92 -10.96 0.15 8.50
C GLY A 92 -11.26 0.88 7.19
N ALA A 93 -10.95 2.18 7.11
CA ALA A 93 -11.08 2.96 5.88
C ALA A 93 -10.10 2.50 4.79
N TYR A 94 -8.86 2.17 5.16
CA TYR A 94 -7.84 1.62 4.26
C TYR A 94 -8.26 0.27 3.70
N ASP A 95 -8.71 -0.65 4.56
CA ASP A 95 -9.15 -1.99 4.16
C ASP A 95 -10.37 -1.93 3.24
N LYS A 96 -11.31 -1.03 3.53
CA LYS A 96 -12.46 -0.76 2.65
C LYS A 96 -12.00 -0.22 1.30
N ALA A 97 -11.12 0.78 1.27
CA ALA A 97 -10.60 1.33 0.02
C ALA A 97 -9.84 0.28 -0.80
N LEU A 98 -9.10 -0.61 -0.15
CA LEU A 98 -8.41 -1.72 -0.80
C LEU A 98 -9.39 -2.75 -1.39
N ALA A 99 -10.45 -3.08 -0.66
CA ALA A 99 -11.51 -3.96 -1.16
C ALA A 99 -12.22 -3.36 -2.36
N ASP A 100 -12.62 -2.09 -2.27
CA ASP A 100 -13.29 -1.35 -3.35
C ASP A 100 -12.38 -1.24 -4.58
N ALA A 101 -11.10 -0.94 -4.40
CA ALA A 101 -10.12 -0.88 -5.49
C ALA A 101 -9.93 -2.24 -6.19
N ARG A 102 -9.96 -3.35 -5.45
CA ARG A 102 -9.90 -4.71 -6.03
C ARG A 102 -11.15 -5.04 -6.83
N VAL A 103 -12.33 -4.69 -6.32
CA VAL A 103 -13.60 -4.86 -7.04
C VAL A 103 -13.58 -4.05 -8.34
N GLU A 104 -13.16 -2.79 -8.27
CA GLU A 104 -13.10 -1.92 -9.43
C GLU A 104 -12.06 -2.38 -10.46
N ALA A 105 -10.88 -2.84 -10.02
CA ALA A 105 -9.89 -3.42 -10.92
C ALA A 105 -10.43 -4.65 -11.64
N ASN A 106 -11.13 -5.55 -10.93
CA ASN A 106 -11.76 -6.72 -11.55
C ASN A 106 -12.88 -6.32 -12.52
N ARG A 107 -13.66 -5.29 -12.19
CA ARG A 107 -14.70 -4.73 -13.07
C ARG A 107 -14.10 -4.21 -14.36
N ILE A 108 -13.03 -3.40 -14.27
CA ILE A 108 -12.31 -2.86 -15.43
C ILE A 108 -11.75 -4.01 -16.29
N VAL A 109 -11.10 -5.01 -15.68
CA VAL A 109 -10.55 -6.15 -16.42
C VAL A 109 -11.65 -6.92 -17.15
N ALA A 110 -12.81 -7.14 -16.51
CA ALA A 110 -13.94 -7.82 -17.15
C ALA A 110 -14.52 -7.01 -18.31
N GLU A 111 -14.72 -5.70 -18.10
CA GLU A 111 -15.24 -4.78 -19.12
C GLU A 111 -14.29 -4.68 -20.32
N THR A 112 -13.00 -4.48 -20.08
CA THR A 112 -11.98 -4.43 -21.15
C THR A 112 -11.89 -5.74 -21.90
N LYS A 113 -11.95 -6.89 -21.23
CA LYS A 113 -11.98 -8.19 -21.93
C LYS A 113 -13.21 -8.34 -22.81
N ALA A 114 -14.38 -7.92 -22.34
CA ALA A 114 -15.61 -7.96 -23.12
C ALA A 114 -15.53 -7.04 -24.34
N GLN A 115 -14.99 -5.82 -24.19
CA GLN A 115 -14.77 -4.89 -25.30
C GLN A 115 -13.77 -5.45 -26.32
N ILE A 116 -12.62 -5.96 -25.87
CA ILE A 116 -11.61 -6.57 -26.74
C ILE A 116 -12.21 -7.75 -27.50
N GLN A 117 -13.02 -8.61 -26.86
CA GLN A 117 -13.63 -9.74 -27.54
C GLN A 117 -14.61 -9.27 -28.62
N ALA A 118 -15.44 -8.27 -28.32
CA ALA A 118 -16.36 -7.70 -29.30
C ALA A 118 -15.63 -7.08 -30.51
N ASP A 119 -14.57 -6.32 -30.25
CA ASP A 119 -13.73 -5.73 -31.31
C ASP A 119 -13.04 -6.81 -32.14
N LEU A 120 -12.53 -7.86 -31.47
CA LEU A 120 -11.91 -9.01 -32.14
C LEU A 120 -12.90 -9.73 -33.05
N ASP A 121 -14.13 -9.98 -32.58
CA ASP A 121 -15.16 -10.66 -33.38
C ASP A 121 -15.51 -9.83 -34.64
N VAL A 122 -15.61 -8.50 -34.52
CA VAL A 122 -15.84 -7.59 -35.66
C VAL A 122 -14.67 -7.61 -36.65
N GLU A 123 -13.44 -7.56 -36.18
CA GLU A 123 -12.27 -7.58 -37.05
C GLU A 123 -12.06 -8.98 -37.69
N MET A 124 -12.41 -10.05 -36.98
CA MET A 124 -12.43 -11.41 -37.55
C MET A 124 -13.45 -11.52 -38.67
N GLU A 125 -14.68 -11.02 -38.49
CA GLU A 125 -15.70 -11.05 -39.55
C GLU A 125 -15.26 -10.25 -40.78
N LYS A 126 -14.63 -9.08 -40.59
CA LYS A 126 -14.05 -8.30 -41.69
C LYS A 126 -12.93 -9.05 -42.39
N ALA A 127 -12.02 -9.67 -41.63
CA ALA A 127 -10.92 -10.43 -42.18
C ALA A 127 -11.43 -11.63 -43.01
N ASP A 128 -12.42 -12.37 -42.49
CA ASP A 128 -13.04 -13.49 -43.18
C ASP A 128 -13.72 -13.03 -44.48
N ALA A 129 -14.43 -11.89 -44.46
CA ALA A 129 -15.04 -11.31 -45.66
C ALA A 129 -13.99 -10.91 -46.71
N GLN A 130 -12.87 -10.31 -46.29
CA GLN A 130 -11.77 -9.94 -47.19
C GLN A 130 -11.07 -11.18 -47.77
N ILE A 131 -10.83 -12.20 -46.96
CA ILE A 131 -10.26 -13.47 -47.40
C ILE A 131 -11.19 -14.11 -48.42
N ALA A 132 -12.49 -14.21 -48.15
CA ALA A 132 -13.48 -14.77 -49.07
C ALA A 132 -13.52 -14.02 -50.40
N ALA A 133 -13.52 -12.68 -50.37
CA ALA A 133 -13.49 -11.87 -51.58
C ALA A 133 -12.22 -12.11 -52.41
N LYS A 134 -11.05 -12.12 -51.75
CA LYS A 134 -9.76 -12.36 -52.43
C LYS A 134 -9.64 -13.78 -52.97
N THR A 135 -10.20 -14.77 -52.27
CA THR A 135 -10.28 -16.15 -52.76
C THR A 135 -11.17 -16.25 -53.99
N ALA A 136 -12.33 -15.59 -54.00
CA ALA A 136 -13.21 -15.55 -55.16
C ALA A 136 -12.57 -14.87 -56.37
N GLU A 137 -11.89 -13.73 -56.16
CA GLU A 137 -11.12 -13.03 -57.20
C GLU A 137 -10.00 -13.92 -57.76
N SER A 138 -9.22 -14.57 -56.89
CA SER A 138 -8.14 -15.47 -57.31
C SER A 138 -8.67 -16.66 -58.09
N GLN A 139 -9.83 -17.21 -57.67
CA GLN A 139 -10.46 -18.33 -58.37
C GLN A 139 -10.92 -17.91 -59.77
N ALA A 140 -11.55 -16.74 -59.92
CA ALA A 140 -11.94 -16.21 -61.22
C ALA A 140 -10.72 -15.98 -62.13
N ALA A 141 -9.63 -15.41 -61.61
CA ALA A 141 -8.39 -15.22 -62.36
C ALA A 141 -7.77 -16.56 -62.80
N ILE A 142 -7.79 -17.59 -61.93
CA ILE A 142 -7.32 -18.94 -62.28
C ILE A 142 -8.17 -19.54 -63.40
N ASP A 143 -9.50 -19.37 -63.35
CA ASP A 143 -10.40 -19.91 -64.36
C ASP A 143 -10.22 -19.19 -65.71
N GLU A 144 -10.00 -17.88 -65.71
CA GLU A 144 -9.63 -17.12 -66.92
C GLU A 144 -8.28 -17.57 -67.51
N ILE A 145 -7.27 -17.80 -66.66
CA ILE A 145 -5.97 -18.33 -67.08
C ILE A 145 -6.13 -19.73 -67.67
N ARG A 146 -7.00 -20.58 -67.10
CA ARG A 146 -7.29 -21.91 -67.64
C ARG A 146 -7.96 -21.85 -69.01
N GLU A 147 -8.97 -20.99 -69.17
CA GLU A 147 -9.68 -20.82 -70.44
C GLU A 147 -8.77 -20.23 -71.53
N SER A 148 -7.99 -19.20 -71.21
CA SER A 148 -7.01 -18.63 -72.15
C SER A 148 -5.92 -19.63 -72.51
N SER A 149 -5.40 -20.40 -71.53
CA SER A 149 -4.42 -21.45 -71.81
C SER A 149 -4.99 -22.54 -72.72
N ALA A 150 -6.23 -22.98 -72.50
CA ALA A 150 -6.89 -23.97 -73.35
C ALA A 150 -7.04 -23.46 -74.80
N ARG A 151 -7.44 -22.19 -74.98
CA ARG A 151 -7.50 -21.54 -76.30
C ARG A 151 -6.12 -21.46 -76.95
N ASN A 152 -5.11 -20.96 -76.24
CA ASN A 152 -3.75 -20.84 -76.75
C ASN A 152 -3.16 -22.19 -77.16
N VAL A 153 -3.41 -23.26 -76.39
CA VAL A 153 -3.00 -24.63 -76.76
C VAL A 153 -3.67 -25.08 -78.04
N SER A 154 -4.97 -24.81 -78.22
CA SER A 154 -5.69 -25.17 -79.45
C SER A 154 -5.17 -24.42 -80.68
N GLU A 155 -4.86 -23.13 -80.54
CA GLU A 155 -4.32 -22.29 -81.61
C GLU A 155 -2.92 -22.77 -82.01
N VAL A 156 -2.02 -22.93 -81.04
CA VAL A 156 -0.66 -23.45 -81.29
C VAL A 156 -0.70 -24.84 -81.90
N ALA A 157 -1.60 -25.72 -81.46
CA ALA A 157 -1.73 -27.07 -82.02
C ALA A 157 -2.18 -27.03 -83.50
N ARG A 158 -3.12 -26.15 -83.85
CA ARG A 158 -3.55 -25.94 -85.24
C ARG A 158 -2.42 -25.38 -86.09
N ASP A 159 -1.73 -24.34 -85.62
CA ASP A 159 -0.62 -23.71 -86.33
C ASP A 159 0.52 -24.68 -86.60
N VAL A 160 0.94 -25.44 -85.58
CA VAL A 160 1.97 -26.47 -85.72
C VAL A 160 1.52 -27.58 -86.68
N ALA A 161 0.27 -28.03 -86.61
CA ALA A 161 -0.25 -29.05 -87.52
C ALA A 161 -0.27 -28.57 -88.98
N ARG A 162 -0.70 -27.32 -89.24
CA ARG A 162 -0.68 -26.73 -90.58
C ARG A 162 0.75 -26.61 -91.12
N GLU A 163 1.68 -26.13 -90.32
CA GLU A 163 3.09 -25.98 -90.72
C GLU A 163 3.72 -27.34 -91.05
N ILE A 164 3.44 -28.37 -90.24
CA ILE A 164 3.91 -29.74 -90.49
C ILE A 164 3.34 -30.26 -91.81
N VAL A 165 2.03 -30.11 -92.04
CA VAL A 165 1.38 -30.61 -93.27
C VAL A 165 1.88 -29.87 -94.52
N ALA A 166 2.11 -28.56 -94.43
CA ALA A 166 2.73 -27.77 -95.49
C ALA A 166 4.17 -28.24 -95.79
N ALA A 167 4.96 -28.55 -94.76
CA ALA A 167 6.32 -29.06 -94.92
C ALA A 167 6.38 -30.44 -95.63
N PHE A 168 5.32 -31.25 -95.52
CA PHE A 168 5.20 -32.52 -96.24
C PHE A 168 4.71 -32.38 -97.70
N GLY A 169 4.49 -31.16 -98.20
CA GLY A 169 4.20 -30.89 -99.61
C GLY A 169 2.78 -31.22 -100.06
N ALA A 170 1.83 -31.35 -99.12
CA ALA A 170 0.42 -31.55 -99.41
C ALA A 170 -0.34 -30.21 -99.38
N ASP A 171 -1.12 -29.92 -100.42
CA ASP A 171 -2.12 -28.85 -100.44
C ASP A 171 -3.32 -29.31 -99.60
N ALA A 172 -3.13 -29.36 -98.28
CA ALA A 172 -4.15 -29.82 -97.37
C ALA A 172 -5.14 -28.69 -97.10
N ASP A 173 -6.42 -29.02 -97.24
CA ASP A 173 -7.51 -28.13 -96.89
C ASP A 173 -7.43 -27.76 -95.40
N VAL A 174 -7.15 -26.48 -95.13
CA VAL A 174 -6.97 -25.92 -93.78
C VAL A 174 -8.16 -26.24 -92.87
N THR A 175 -9.38 -26.27 -93.44
CA THR A 175 -10.58 -26.59 -92.67
C THR A 175 -10.61 -28.05 -92.19
N LYS A 176 -10.03 -28.97 -92.96
CA LYS A 176 -9.93 -30.39 -92.58
C LYS A 176 -8.84 -30.64 -91.53
N VAL A 177 -7.73 -29.92 -91.62
CA VAL A 177 -6.64 -30.00 -90.63
C VAL A 177 -7.14 -29.47 -89.28
N ASP A 178 -7.77 -28.30 -89.25
CA ASP A 178 -8.33 -27.72 -88.03
C ASP A 178 -9.40 -28.64 -87.40
N ALA A 179 -10.31 -29.19 -88.21
CA ALA A 179 -11.34 -30.12 -87.73
C ALA A 179 -10.74 -31.42 -87.15
N ALA A 180 -9.65 -31.93 -87.72
CA ALA A 180 -8.96 -33.12 -87.22
C ALA A 180 -8.21 -32.85 -85.90
N VAL A 181 -7.60 -31.67 -85.75
CA VAL A 181 -6.96 -31.24 -84.49
C VAL A 181 -8.01 -31.05 -83.40
N ASP A 182 -9.12 -30.39 -83.71
CA ASP A 182 -10.23 -30.17 -82.76
C ASP A 182 -10.84 -31.49 -82.27
N ALA A 183 -11.05 -32.45 -83.18
CA ALA A 183 -11.52 -33.78 -82.81
C ALA A 183 -10.56 -34.49 -81.85
N LYS A 184 -9.24 -34.27 -81.98
CA LYS A 184 -8.22 -34.89 -81.12
C LYS A 184 -7.97 -34.16 -79.81
N LEU A 185 -8.23 -32.85 -79.75
CA LEU A 185 -8.23 -32.09 -78.49
C LEU A 185 -9.49 -32.40 -77.68
N GLY A 186 -10.65 -32.53 -78.33
CA GLY A 186 -11.92 -32.89 -77.68
C GLY A 186 -11.98 -34.33 -77.16
N GLU A 187 -11.17 -35.25 -77.69
CA GLU A 187 -11.07 -36.64 -77.20
C GLU A 187 -10.21 -36.76 -75.91
N ARG A 188 -9.48 -35.70 -75.53
CA ARG A 188 -8.53 -35.67 -74.40
C ARG A 188 -8.91 -34.73 -73.25
N ALA A 189 -9.93 -33.90 -73.41
CA ALA A 189 -10.50 -33.06 -72.35
C ALA A 189 -11.52 -33.86 -71.52
#